data_AF-A0A814UA03-F1
#
_entry.id   AF-A0A814UA03-F1
#
_cell.length_a   1.000
_cell.length_b   1.000
_cell.length_c   1.000
_cell.angle_alpha   90.00
_cell.angle_beta   90.00
_cell.angle_gamma   90.00
#
_symmetry.space_group_name_H-M   'P 1'
#
loop_
_entity.id
_entity.type
_entity.pdbx_description
1 polymer ?
#
loop_
_entity_poly.entity_id
_entity_poly.type
_entity_poly.pdbx_seq_one_letter_code
_entity_poly.pdbx_strand_id
1 'polypeptide(L)'
;MSFKDLGYGYAKDSWNVVYAGKKVEDASTISFQVLQDGYAKDSWTVYYMGQKLNDASAMSFKSLGNGYGKDAWHVFYWGQQAS
;
A
#
# COMPACT_ATOMS: atom_id res chain seq x y z
N MET A 1 -0.25 1.07 24.08
CA MET A 1 -0.32 1.34 22.63
C MET A 1 -0.42 0.00 21.93
N SER A 2 -1.44 -0.23 21.11
CA SER A 2 -1.67 -1.51 20.45
C SER A 2 -1.83 -1.30 18.96
N PHE A 3 -1.19 -2.15 18.16
CA PHE A 3 -1.43 -2.17 16.73
C PHE A 3 -2.78 -2.82 16.44
N LYS A 4 -3.54 -2.20 15.54
CA LYS A 4 -4.70 -2.80 14.88
C LYS A 4 -4.19 -3.52 13.64
N ASP A 5 -4.46 -4.82 13.57
CA ASP A 5 -4.26 -5.60 12.34
C ASP A 5 -5.20 -5.09 11.24
N LEU A 6 -4.64 -4.85 10.05
CA LEU A 6 -5.37 -4.43 8.86
C LEU A 6 -5.43 -5.55 7.81
N GLY A 7 -4.78 -6.68 8.06
CA GLY A 7 -4.63 -7.79 7.12
C GLY A 7 -3.47 -7.63 6.15
N TYR A 8 -3.18 -8.71 5.40
CA TYR A 8 -2.13 -8.77 4.39
C TYR A 8 -0.74 -8.31 4.89
N GLY A 9 -0.44 -8.57 6.17
CA GLY A 9 0.83 -8.21 6.81
C GLY A 9 0.93 -6.75 7.27
N TYR A 10 -0.11 -5.94 7.04
CA TYR A 10 -0.17 -4.56 7.51
C TYR A 10 -0.87 -4.44 8.86
N ALA A 11 -0.34 -3.57 9.70
CA ALA A 11 -0.98 -3.14 10.93
C ALA A 11 -0.74 -1.64 11.15
N LYS A 12 -1.56 -0.99 11.96
CA LYS A 12 -1.35 0.42 12.34
C LYS A 12 -1.71 0.71 13.78
N ASP A 13 -1.05 1.69 14.37
CA ASP A 13 -1.51 2.36 15.58
C ASP A 13 -1.92 3.81 15.25
N SER A 14 -2.00 4.70 16.24
CA SER A 14 -2.36 6.11 16.03
C SER A 14 -1.30 6.90 15.25
N TRP A 15 -0.04 6.44 15.26
CA TRP A 15 1.14 7.18 14.81
C TRP A 15 1.92 6.47 13.69
N ASN A 16 1.86 5.14 13.62
CA ASN A 16 2.63 4.35 12.69
C ASN A 16 1.77 3.37 11.91
N VAL A 17 2.14 3.18 10.65
CA VAL A 17 1.78 2.01 9.85
C VAL A 17 3.00 1.10 9.77
N VAL A 18 2.79 -0.20 9.91
CA VAL A 18 3.84 -1.22 9.80
C VAL A 18 3.44 -2.30 8.80
N TYR A 19 4.43 -2.87 8.13
CA TYR A 19 4.32 -4.08 7.32
C TYR A 19 5.32 -5.12 7.84
N ALA A 20 4.84 -6.32 8.18
CA ALA A 20 5.67 -7.39 8.74
C ALA A 20 6.57 -6.92 9.91
N GLY A 21 6.03 -6.05 10.77
CA GLY A 21 6.74 -5.48 11.93
C GLY A 21 7.72 -4.34 11.61
N LYS A 22 7.88 -3.95 10.34
CA LYS A 22 8.71 -2.81 9.92
C LYS A 22 7.85 -1.59 9.62
N LYS A 23 8.29 -0.40 10.01
CA LYS A 23 7.60 0.85 9.71
C LYS A 23 7.50 1.07 8.19
N VAL A 24 6.32 1.48 7.74
CA VAL A 24 6.07 1.95 6.38
C VAL A 24 6.34 3.45 6.39
N GLU A 25 7.42 3.86 5.71
CA GLU A 25 7.87 5.24 5.78
C GLU A 25 6.89 6.19 5.08
N ASP A 26 6.65 7.34 5.74
CA ASP A 26 5.73 8.42 5.35
C ASP A 26 4.26 8.02 5.12
N ALA A 27 3.85 6.83 5.54
CA ALA A 27 2.46 6.40 5.45
C ALA A 27 1.55 7.22 6.37
N SER A 28 0.50 7.81 5.81
CA SER A 28 -0.52 8.53 6.58
C SER A 28 -1.44 7.56 7.34
N THR A 29 -1.34 7.50 8.67
CA THR A 29 -2.21 6.64 9.52
C THR A 29 -3.69 6.98 9.43
N ILE A 30 -4.02 8.20 8.99
CA ILE A 30 -5.38 8.74 8.87
C ILE A 30 -6.09 8.16 7.65
N SER A 31 -5.40 8.07 6.51
CA SER A 31 -5.98 7.63 5.23
C SER A 31 -5.45 6.30 4.71
N PHE A 32 -4.61 5.61 5.47
CA PHE A 32 -4.08 4.31 5.07
C PHE A 32 -5.18 3.27 4.87
N GLN A 33 -5.17 2.66 3.70
CA GLN A 33 -6.08 1.60 3.28
C GLN A 33 -5.26 0.44 2.73
N VAL A 34 -5.43 -0.73 3.32
CA VAL A 34 -4.94 -1.98 2.75
C VAL A 34 -5.89 -2.39 1.62
N LEU A 35 -5.31 -2.77 0.48
CA LEU A 35 -6.05 -3.32 -0.64
C LEU A 35 -6.00 -4.85 -0.53
N GLN A 36 -5.31 -5.52 -1.44
CA GLN A 36 -5.08 -6.96 -1.44
C GLN A 36 -3.71 -7.25 -2.08
N ASP A 37 -3.23 -8.48 -1.97
CA ASP A 37 -1.96 -8.95 -2.56
C ASP A 37 -0.74 -8.10 -2.18
N GLY A 38 -0.73 -7.60 -0.95
CA GLY A 38 0.37 -6.77 -0.43
C GLY A 38 0.33 -5.31 -0.90
N TYR A 39 -0.65 -4.91 -1.71
CA TYR A 39 -0.87 -3.50 -2.02
C TYR A 39 -1.62 -2.79 -0.89
N ALA A 40 -1.21 -1.56 -0.63
CA ALA A 40 -1.91 -0.61 0.22
C ALA A 40 -1.75 0.79 -0.37
N LYS A 41 -2.54 1.75 0.09
CA LYS A 41 -2.38 3.16 -0.29
C LYS A 41 -2.81 4.07 0.83
N ASP A 42 -2.26 5.27 0.84
CA ASP A 42 -2.89 6.41 1.51
C ASP A 42 -3.48 7.36 0.46
N SER A 43 -3.78 8.59 0.85
CA SER A 43 -4.34 9.60 -0.07
C SER A 43 -3.40 9.99 -1.22
N TRP A 44 -2.10 9.79 -1.08
CA TRP A 44 -1.07 10.34 -1.96
C TRP A 44 -0.12 9.29 -2.51
N THR A 45 0.07 8.18 -1.81
CA THR A 45 1.10 7.20 -2.13
C THR A 45 0.52 5.78 -2.14
N VAL A 46 0.96 5.00 -3.13
CA VAL A 46 0.71 3.56 -3.18
C VAL A 46 1.92 2.85 -2.59
N TYR A 47 1.66 1.80 -1.84
CA TYR A 47 2.66 0.95 -1.23
C TYR A 47 2.47 -0.49 -1.68
N TYR A 48 3.56 -1.21 -1.81
CA TYR A 48 3.59 -2.65 -1.98
C TYR A 48 4.53 -3.25 -0.95
N MET A 49 4.02 -4.14 -0.10
CA MET A 49 4.77 -4.78 0.97
C MET A 49 5.57 -3.79 1.83
N GLY A 50 4.95 -2.66 2.14
CA GLY A 50 5.52 -1.57 2.94
C GLY A 50 6.49 -0.64 2.20
N GLN A 51 6.72 -0.83 0.89
CA GLN A 51 7.57 0.04 0.07
C GLN A 51 6.74 0.96 -0.81
N LYS A 52 7.16 2.22 -0.97
CA LYS A 52 6.49 3.18 -1.86
C LYS A 52 6.65 2.82 -3.33
N LEU A 53 5.58 2.98 -4.11
CA LEU A 53 5.60 2.97 -5.56
C LEU A 53 5.58 4.42 -6.06
N ASN A 54 6.71 4.90 -6.56
CA ASN A 54 6.85 6.31 -6.95
C ASN A 54 6.04 6.67 -8.19
N ASP A 55 5.89 5.75 -9.14
CA ASP A 55 5.23 6.00 -10.42
C ASP A 55 3.72 5.71 -10.38
N ALA A 56 3.20 5.31 -9.22
CA ALA A 56 1.81 4.91 -9.05
C ALA A 56 0.92 6.09 -8.60
N SER A 57 -0.18 6.31 -9.30
CA SER A 57 -1.18 7.31 -8.93
C SER A 57 -2.15 6.78 -7.88
N ALA A 58 -1.94 7.11 -6.60
CA ALA A 58 -2.79 6.66 -5.48
C ALA A 58 -4.28 7.01 -5.62
N MET A 59 -4.58 8.10 -6.33
CA MET A 59 -5.95 8.56 -6.55
C MET A 59 -6.76 7.65 -7.47
N SER A 60 -6.10 6.99 -8.42
CA SER A 60 -6.74 6.08 -9.39
C SER A 60 -6.36 4.60 -9.19
N PHE A 61 -5.40 4.32 -8.30
CA PHE A 61 -4.88 2.98 -8.08
C PHE A 61 -5.94 2.00 -7.58
N LYS A 62 -5.97 0.82 -8.19
CA LYS A 62 -6.79 -0.33 -7.83
C LYS A 62 -5.93 -1.59 -7.88
N SER A 63 -6.03 -2.42 -6.85
CA SER A 63 -5.56 -3.79 -6.95
C SER A 63 -6.60 -4.62 -7.71
N LEU A 64 -6.14 -5.39 -8.70
CA LEU A 64 -6.96 -6.24 -9.56
C LEU A 64 -6.96 -7.71 -9.12
N GLY A 65 -6.07 -8.07 -8.19
CA GLY A 65 -5.91 -9.45 -7.73
C GLY A 65 -4.76 -10.16 -8.43
N ASN A 66 -4.34 -11.30 -7.88
CA ASN A 66 -3.22 -12.11 -8.40
C ASN A 66 -1.92 -11.31 -8.58
N GLY A 67 -1.67 -10.34 -7.69
CA GLY A 67 -0.49 -9.48 -7.75
C GLY A 67 -0.56 -8.33 -8.75
N TYR A 68 -1.65 -8.21 -9.52
CA TYR A 68 -1.86 -7.08 -10.42
C TYR A 68 -2.43 -5.87 -9.69
N GLY A 69 -1.83 -4.73 -9.93
CA GLY A 69 -2.36 -3.41 -9.63
C GLY A 69 -2.42 -2.57 -10.89
N LYS A 70 -3.27 -1.56 -10.92
CA LYS A 70 -3.23 -0.55 -11.98
C LYS A 70 -3.66 0.80 -11.47
N ASP A 71 -3.21 1.84 -12.12
CA ASP A 71 -3.77 3.17 -12.01
C ASP A 71 -4.26 3.64 -13.39
N ALA A 72 -4.49 4.95 -13.56
CA ALA A 72 -4.95 5.53 -14.82
C ALA A 72 -3.92 5.43 -15.97
N TRP A 73 -2.64 5.24 -15.67
CA TRP A 73 -1.53 5.35 -16.62
C TRP A 73 -0.70 4.07 -16.71
N HIS A 74 -0.58 3.34 -15.60
CA HIS A 74 0.37 2.25 -15.44
C HIS A 74 -0.32 0.99 -14.90
N VAL A 75 0.21 -0.15 -15.31
CA VAL A 75 -0.10 -1.47 -14.72
C VAL A 75 1.11 -1.90 -13.92
N PHE A 76 0.87 -2.54 -12.78
CA PHE A 76 1.90 -3.05 -11.88
C PHE A 76 1.68 -4.53 -11.64
N TYR A 77 2.77 -5.29 -11.59
CA TYR A 77 2.79 -6.70 -11.23
C TYR A 77 3.75 -6.90 -10.05
N TRP A 78 3.20 -7.33 -8.92
CA TRP A 78 3.94 -7.48 -7.64
C TRP A 78 4.82 -6.27 -7.29
N GLY A 79 4.23 -5.07 -7.39
CA GLY A 79 4.88 -3.81 -7.05
C GLY A 79 5.80 -3.23 -8.14
N GLN A 80 6.05 -3.96 -9.23
CA GLN A 80 6.85 -3.48 -10.35
C GLN A 80 5.96 -2.98 -11.47
N GLN A 81 6.28 -1.83 -12.06
CA GLN A 81 5.58 -1.34 -13.24
C GLN A 81 5.79 -2.30 -14.42
N ALA A 82 4.71 -2.75 -15.03
CA ALA A 82 4.74 -3.51 -16.27
C ALA A 82 4.98 -2.55 -17.44
N SER A 83 5.87 -2.95 -18.36
CA SER A 83 6.21 -2.24 -19.60
C SER A 83 5.16 -2.44 -20.69
#